data_AF-A0A2J6H682-F1
#
_entry.id   AF-A0A2J6H682-F1
#
_cell.length_a   1.000
_cell.length_b   1.000
_cell.length_c   1.000
_cell.angle_alpha   90.00
_cell.angle_beta   90.00
_cell.angle_gamma   90.00
#
_symmetry.space_group_name_H-M   'P 1'
#
loop_
_entity.id
_entity.type
_entity.pdbx_description
1 polymer ?
#
loop_
_entity_poly.entity_id
_entity_poly.type
_entity_poly.pdbx_seq_one_letter_code
_entity_poly.pdbx_strand_id
1 'polypeptide(L)'
;MESGVKTTAMPLTGKPKHKGGRPKINVRREVQVKVRLTATEHFMIAGRAKDANMKISDWFRAAAKAARVIARLKPEDLQIMRMLTGMANNLNQLTKLAHRDGLLTVARKCDSLMIEIDQALKYFNSDDRKDT
;
A
#
# COMPACT_ATOMS: atom_id res chain seq x y z
N MET A 1 -43.68 74.47 7.82
CA MET A 1 -42.56 74.47 6.88
C MET A 1 -41.32 74.77 7.68
N GLU A 2 -40.44 73.78 7.85
CA GLU A 2 -38.99 73.96 7.73
C GLU A 2 -38.32 72.59 7.92
N SER A 3 -37.65 72.19 6.84
CA SER A 3 -36.93 70.95 6.63
C SER A 3 -35.55 71.02 7.29
N GLY A 4 -35.17 69.98 8.02
CA GLY A 4 -33.82 69.81 8.56
C GLY A 4 -33.34 68.37 8.45
N VAL A 5 -32.86 67.99 7.27
CA VAL A 5 -32.15 66.73 7.02
C VAL A 5 -30.87 66.71 7.85
N LYS A 6 -30.67 65.68 8.69
CA LYS A 6 -29.37 65.36 9.28
C LYS A 6 -28.94 63.94 8.92
N THR A 7 -28.21 63.89 7.81
CA THR A 7 -27.03 63.10 7.48
C THR A 7 -26.73 61.85 8.32
N THR A 8 -26.78 60.72 7.61
CA THR A 8 -26.21 59.41 7.90
C THR A 8 -24.73 59.49 8.28
N ALA A 9 -24.34 58.96 9.44
CA ALA A 9 -22.97 58.57 9.72
C ALA A 9 -22.91 57.06 9.98
N MET A 10 -22.44 56.31 8.98
CA MET A 10 -22.04 54.91 9.17
C MET A 10 -20.75 54.88 10.02
N PRO A 11 -20.68 54.15 11.14
CA PRO A 11 -19.43 53.97 11.84
C PRO A 11 -18.49 53.08 11.02
N LEU A 12 -17.27 53.58 10.91
CA LEU A 12 -16.15 53.08 10.16
C LEU A 12 -15.91 51.59 10.39
N THR A 13 -15.61 50.88 9.30
CA THR A 13 -15.24 49.47 9.24
C THR A 13 -14.09 49.17 10.21
N GLY A 14 -14.44 48.67 11.40
CA GLY A 14 -13.48 48.18 12.36
C GLY A 14 -12.72 46.99 11.77
N LYS A 15 -11.48 47.21 11.32
CA LYS A 15 -10.56 46.12 11.02
C LYS A 15 -10.52 45.19 12.24
N PRO A 16 -10.74 43.87 12.09
CA PRO A 16 -10.82 42.99 13.23
C PRO A 16 -9.48 43.05 13.98
N LYS A 17 -9.51 43.51 15.23
CA LYS A 17 -8.35 43.47 16.13
C LYS A 17 -7.86 42.04 16.17
N HIS A 18 -6.63 41.79 15.69
CA HIS A 18 -5.95 40.55 15.96
C HIS A 18 -5.84 40.41 17.47
N LYS A 19 -6.67 39.54 18.05
CA LYS A 19 -6.51 39.07 19.43
C LYS A 19 -5.19 38.32 19.43
N GLY A 20 -4.11 39.03 19.78
CA GLY A 20 -2.78 38.44 19.88
C GLY A 20 -2.85 37.11 20.62
N GLY A 21 -2.06 36.15 20.15
CA GLY A 21 -2.06 34.79 20.67
C GLY A 21 -1.54 33.79 19.66
N ARG A 22 -1.21 32.58 20.12
CA ARG A 22 -0.82 31.48 19.24
C ARG A 22 -1.99 31.16 18.30
N PRO A 23 -1.78 31.09 16.98
CA PRO A 23 -2.81 30.69 16.02
C PRO A 23 -3.50 29.39 16.44
N LYS A 24 -4.82 29.32 16.24
CA LYS A 24 -5.59 28.09 16.49
C LYS A 24 -5.04 26.99 15.59
N ILE A 25 -4.60 25.88 16.19
CA ILE A 25 -4.13 24.70 15.46
C ILE A 25 -5.36 24.00 14.87
N ASN A 26 -5.39 23.84 13.54
CA ASN A 26 -6.54 23.33 12.79
C ASN A 26 -6.77 21.81 12.99
N VAL A 27 -5.70 21.03 13.18
CA VAL A 27 -5.76 19.59 13.44
C VAL A 27 -5.12 19.29 14.79
N ARG A 28 -5.95 18.91 15.77
CA ARG A 28 -5.48 18.46 17.07
C ARG A 28 -5.06 16.99 17.00
N ARG A 29 -3.99 16.64 17.71
CA ARG A 29 -3.52 15.26 17.85
C ARG A 29 -4.00 14.76 19.21
N GLU A 30 -5.04 13.93 19.20
CA GLU A 30 -5.74 13.48 20.41
C GLU A 30 -5.31 12.08 20.86
N VAL A 31 -4.81 11.27 19.92
CA VAL A 31 -4.38 9.90 20.18
C VAL A 31 -2.86 9.83 20.38
N GLN A 32 -2.43 9.06 21.38
CA GLN A 32 -1.03 8.79 21.68
C GLN A 32 -0.68 7.31 21.49
N VAL A 33 0.51 7.06 20.97
CA VAL A 33 1.13 5.73 20.92
C VAL A 33 2.42 5.80 21.73
N LYS A 34 2.56 4.94 22.76
CA LYS A 34 3.77 4.86 23.58
C LYS A 34 4.61 3.67 23.14
N VAL A 35 5.87 3.92 22.80
CA VAL A 35 6.85 2.88 22.45
C VAL A 35 7.97 2.94 23.47
N ARG A 36 8.31 1.80 24.08
CA ARG A 36 9.50 1.69 24.93
C ARG A 36 10.70 1.40 24.03
N LEU A 37 11.77 2.15 24.23
CA LEU A 37 13.01 2.04 23.48
C LEU A 37 14.13 1.63 24.43
N THR A 38 15.06 0.86 23.92
CA THR A 38 16.38 0.68 24.54
C THR A 38 17.17 1.99 24.47
N ALA A 39 18.23 2.10 25.29
CA ALA A 39 19.09 3.28 25.29
C ALA A 39 19.75 3.52 23.92
N THR A 40 20.15 2.45 23.23
CA THR A 40 20.77 2.50 21.90
C THR A 40 19.78 2.96 20.83
N GLU A 41 18.57 2.43 20.81
CA GLU A 41 17.51 2.87 19.90
C GLU A 41 17.17 4.35 20.10
N HIS A 42 17.03 4.79 21.35
CA HIS A 42 16.77 6.19 21.66
C HIS A 42 17.91 7.09 21.15
N PHE A 43 19.17 6.72 21.39
CA PHE A 43 20.33 7.48 20.92
C PHE A 43 20.37 7.60 19.39
N MET A 44 20.14 6.49 18.67
CA MET A 44 20.11 6.50 17.20
C MET A 44 18.99 7.40 16.66
N ILE A 45 17.79 7.31 17.23
CA ILE A 45 16.65 8.14 16.82
C ILE A 45 16.92 9.61 17.12
N ALA A 46 17.49 9.93 18.29
CA ALA A 46 17.86 11.28 18.67
C ALA A 46 18.91 11.88 17.73
N GLY A 47 19.92 11.10 17.33
CA GLY A 47 20.90 11.50 16.33
C GLY A 47 20.25 11.84 14.99
N ARG A 48 19.44 10.92 14.44
CA ARG A 48 18.74 11.14 13.15
C ARG A 48 17.79 12.34 13.19
N ALA A 49 17.11 12.56 14.31
CA ALA A 49 16.24 13.72 14.49
C ALA A 49 17.05 15.02 14.51
N LYS A 50 18.20 15.03 15.19
CA LYS A 50 19.13 16.16 15.22
C LYS A 50 19.70 16.47 13.84
N ASP A 51 20.11 15.45 13.09
CA ASP A 51 20.65 15.61 11.73
C ASP A 51 19.60 16.19 10.77
N ALA A 52 18.33 15.82 10.97
CA ALA A 52 17.19 16.38 10.23
C ALA A 52 16.74 17.77 10.75
N ASN A 53 17.36 18.29 11.80
CA ASN A 53 16.95 19.50 12.52
C ASN A 53 15.47 19.47 12.97
N MET A 54 15.02 18.31 13.45
CA MET A 54 13.64 18.07 13.90
C MET A 54 13.60 17.59 15.35
N LYS A 55 12.43 17.74 16.00
CA LYS A 55 12.17 17.07 17.28
C LYS A 55 12.03 15.57 17.07
N ILE A 56 12.48 14.78 18.04
CA ILE A 56 12.39 13.31 18.02
C ILE A 56 10.97 12.81 17.67
N SER A 57 9.94 13.43 18.25
CA SER A 57 8.54 13.04 17.99
C SER A 57 8.05 13.39 16.59
N ASP A 58 8.56 14.47 15.99
CA ASP A 58 8.21 14.86 14.63
C ASP A 58 8.95 14.00 13.61
N TRP A 59 10.23 13.72 13.88
CA TRP A 59 11.03 12.79 13.09
C TRP A 59 10.42 11.38 13.11
N PHE A 60 10.10 10.85 14.29
CA PHE A 60 9.48 9.52 14.43
C PHE A 60 8.14 9.44 13.68
N ARG A 61 7.35 10.52 13.70
CA ARG A 61 6.08 10.58 12.95
C ARG A 61 6.29 10.59 11.45
N ALA A 62 7.26 11.37 10.95
CA ALA A 62 7.60 11.40 9.53
C ALA A 62 8.12 10.02 9.09
N ALA A 63 9.00 9.42 9.87
CA ALA A 63 9.53 8.09 9.64
C ALA A 63 8.43 7.02 9.64
N ALA A 64 7.53 7.02 10.62
CA ALA A 64 6.42 6.07 10.70
C ALA A 64 5.43 6.20 9.53
N LYS A 65 5.21 7.42 9.02
CA LYS A 65 4.38 7.66 7.83
C LYS A 65 5.06 7.24 6.53
N ALA A 66 6.37 7.42 6.44
CA ALA A 66 7.17 7.05 5.26
C ALA A 66 7.60 5.58 5.26
N ALA A 67 7.51 4.90 6.41
CA ALA A 67 7.92 3.52 6.57
C ALA A 67 7.07 2.62 5.66
N ARG A 68 7.71 2.01 4.67
CA ARG A 68 7.10 0.94 3.88
C ARG A 68 7.17 -0.35 4.68
N VAL A 69 6.06 -0.69 5.34
CA VAL A 69 5.91 -2.00 5.99
C VAL A 69 5.57 -3.01 4.92
N ILE A 70 6.55 -3.82 4.51
CA ILE A 70 6.29 -4.97 3.64
C ILE A 70 5.61 -6.02 4.53
N ALA A 71 4.31 -6.16 4.37
CA ALA A 71 3.57 -7.23 5.02
C ALA A 71 4.16 -8.58 4.61
N ARG A 72 4.17 -9.56 5.54
CA ARG A 72 4.49 -10.94 5.16
C ARG A 72 3.49 -11.40 4.11
N LEU A 73 3.98 -12.15 3.11
CA LEU A 73 3.14 -12.81 2.09
C LEU A 73 2.00 -13.54 2.80
N LYS A 74 0.77 -13.22 2.40
CA LYS A 74 -0.40 -13.89 2.95
C LYS A 74 -0.41 -15.36 2.47
N PRO A 75 -1.17 -16.26 3.13
CA PRO A 75 -1.27 -17.65 2.69
C PRO A 75 -1.64 -17.80 1.20
N GLU A 76 -2.49 -16.91 0.69
CA GLU A 76 -2.91 -16.86 -0.71
C GLU A 76 -1.73 -16.50 -1.63
N ASP A 77 -0.94 -15.49 -1.26
CA ASP A 77 0.25 -15.09 -2.01
C ASP A 77 1.28 -16.23 -2.03
N LEU A 78 1.44 -16.97 -0.93
CA LEU A 78 2.31 -18.14 -0.86
C LEU A 78 1.85 -19.26 -1.78
N GLN A 79 0.54 -19.46 -1.97
CA GLN A 79 0.02 -20.43 -2.92
C GLN A 79 0.39 -20.07 -4.36
N ILE A 80 0.26 -18.79 -4.73
CA ILE A 80 0.67 -18.30 -6.05
C ILE A 80 2.18 -18.50 -6.25
N MET A 81 3.00 -18.20 -5.25
CA MET A 81 4.46 -18.40 -5.33
C MET A 81 4.85 -19.88 -5.49
N ARG A 82 4.15 -20.79 -4.82
CA ARG A 82 4.36 -22.24 -5.00
C ARG A 82 3.98 -22.69 -6.41
N MET A 83 2.86 -22.18 -6.93
CA MET A 83 2.42 -22.46 -8.30
C MET A 83 3.44 -21.95 -9.32
N LEU A 84 3.93 -20.72 -9.17
CA LEU A 84 4.98 -20.14 -10.01
C LEU A 84 6.27 -20.98 -9.99
N THR A 85 6.66 -21.46 -8.80
CA THR A 85 7.82 -22.36 -8.66
C THR A 85 7.60 -23.68 -9.42
N GLY A 86 6.40 -24.25 -9.31
CA GLY A 86 6.01 -25.44 -10.09
C GLY A 86 6.09 -25.19 -11.59
N MET A 87 5.56 -24.06 -12.08
CA MET A 87 5.60 -23.70 -13.50
C MET A 87 7.03 -23.48 -14.02
N ALA A 88 7.90 -22.83 -13.23
CA ALA A 88 9.29 -22.65 -13.59
C ALA A 88 10.03 -23.99 -13.71
N ASN A 89 9.73 -24.93 -12.82
CA ASN A 89 10.26 -26.29 -12.88
C ASN A 89 9.75 -27.05 -14.11
N ASN A 90 8.45 -26.95 -14.40
CA ASN A 90 7.86 -27.56 -15.60
C ASN A 90 8.52 -27.03 -16.88
N LEU A 91 8.70 -25.71 -16.98
CA LEU A 91 9.40 -25.09 -18.10
C LEU A 91 10.84 -25.60 -18.22
N ASN A 92 11.58 -25.69 -17.12
CA ASN A 92 12.95 -26.20 -17.13
C ASN A 92 13.02 -27.67 -17.61
N GLN A 93 12.05 -28.50 -17.20
CA GLN A 93 11.96 -29.88 -17.67
C GLN A 93 11.66 -29.96 -19.17
N LEU A 94 10.74 -29.14 -19.67
CA LEU A 94 10.43 -29.06 -21.11
C LEU A 94 11.64 -28.60 -21.92
N THR A 95 12.40 -27.61 -21.45
CA THR A 95 13.63 -27.16 -22.12
C THR A 95 14.68 -28.27 -22.19
N LYS A 96 14.91 -28.99 -21.08
CA LYS A 96 15.83 -30.14 -21.05
C LYS A 96 15.37 -31.25 -21.99
N LEU A 97 14.07 -31.54 -22.02
CA LEU A 97 13.50 -32.55 -22.90
C LEU A 97 13.63 -32.15 -24.37
N ALA A 98 13.35 -30.88 -24.69
CA ALA A 98 13.48 -30.34 -26.05
C ALA A 98 14.93 -30.36 -26.55
N HIS A 99 15.90 -30.11 -25.67
CA HIS A 99 17.32 -30.25 -25.98
C HIS A 99 17.69 -31.71 -26.29
N ARG A 100 17.08 -32.69 -25.61
CA ARG A 100 17.37 -34.12 -25.82
C ARG A 100 16.64 -34.72 -27.03
N ASP A 101 15.34 -34.47 -27.14
CA ASP A 101 14.42 -35.17 -28.07
C ASP A 101 14.06 -34.32 -29.30
N GLY A 102 14.54 -33.07 -29.35
CA GLY A 102 14.23 -32.09 -30.38
C GLY A 102 12.94 -31.30 -30.09
N LEU A 103 12.97 -30.00 -30.38
CA LEU A 103 11.89 -29.07 -30.05
C LEU A 103 10.54 -29.43 -30.68
N LEU A 104 10.53 -29.83 -31.97
CA LEU A 104 9.30 -30.19 -32.68
C LEU A 104 8.61 -31.43 -32.10
N THR A 105 9.40 -32.41 -31.65
CA THR A 105 8.88 -33.63 -31.02
C THR A 105 8.18 -33.31 -29.70
N VAL A 106 8.80 -32.44 -28.89
CA VAL A 106 8.24 -32.01 -27.59
C VAL A 106 7.00 -31.14 -27.80
N ALA A 107 7.02 -30.22 -28.76
CA ALA A 107 5.86 -29.37 -29.08
C ALA A 107 4.62 -30.20 -29.43
N ARG A 108 4.75 -31.20 -30.31
CA ARG A 108 3.63 -32.09 -30.66
C ARG A 108 3.06 -32.86 -29.47
N LYS A 109 3.93 -33.37 -28.58
CA LYS A 109 3.51 -34.06 -27.36
C LYS A 109 2.76 -33.12 -26.41
N CYS A 110 3.24 -31.88 -26.26
CA CYS A 110 2.56 -30.86 -25.48
C CYS A 110 1.19 -30.50 -26.07
N ASP A 111 1.09 -30.36 -27.40
CA ASP A 111 -0.18 -30.07 -28.07
C ASP A 111 -1.21 -31.19 -27.84
N SER A 112 -0.80 -32.45 -27.98
CA SER A 112 -1.68 -33.60 -27.68
C SER A 112 -2.16 -33.60 -26.23
N LEU A 113 -1.25 -33.40 -25.27
CA LEU A 113 -1.59 -33.32 -23.86
C LEU A 113 -2.52 -32.13 -23.55
N MET A 114 -2.34 -30.98 -24.22
CA MET A 114 -3.21 -29.82 -24.03
C MET A 114 -4.63 -30.11 -24.49
N ILE A 115 -4.79 -30.84 -25.60
CA ILE A 115 -6.11 -31.29 -26.08
C ILE A 115 -6.77 -32.22 -25.06
N GLU A 116 -6.02 -33.17 -24.50
CA GLU A 116 -6.53 -34.09 -23.47
C GLU A 116 -6.95 -33.33 -22.20
N ILE A 117 -6.15 -32.35 -21.76
CA ILE A 117 -6.48 -31.50 -20.61
C ILE A 117 -7.74 -30.66 -20.90
N ASP A 118 -7.84 -30.02 -22.06
CA ASP A 118 -9.01 -29.23 -22.46
C ASP A 118 -10.28 -30.10 -22.50
N GLN A 119 -10.19 -31.32 -23.02
CA GLN A 119 -11.29 -32.28 -23.01
C GLN A 119 -11.68 -32.69 -21.58
N ALA A 120 -10.71 -32.97 -20.72
CA ALA A 120 -10.97 -33.31 -19.32
C ALA A 120 -11.63 -32.14 -18.57
N LEU A 121 -11.15 -30.91 -18.76
CA LEU A 121 -11.74 -29.71 -18.16
C LEU A 121 -13.16 -29.45 -18.68
N LYS A 122 -13.40 -29.63 -19.98
CA LYS A 122 -14.74 -29.56 -20.57
C LYS A 122 -15.66 -30.61 -19.96
N TYR A 123 -15.19 -31.85 -19.80
CA TYR A 123 -15.94 -32.91 -19.11
C TYR A 123 -16.33 -32.49 -17.69
N PHE A 124 -15.37 -32.02 -16.87
CA PHE A 124 -15.64 -31.55 -15.51
C PHE A 124 -16.56 -30.33 -15.43
N ASN A 125 -16.56 -29.47 -16.45
CA ASN A 125 -17.39 -28.26 -16.50
C ASN A 125 -18.77 -28.52 -17.14
N SER A 126 -18.92 -29.58 -17.94
CA SER A 126 -20.20 -30.03 -18.51
C SER A 126 -20.99 -30.91 -17.56
N ASP A 127 -20.30 -31.55 -16.61
CA ASP A 127 -20.92 -32.21 -15.48
C ASP A 127 -21.22 -31.13 -14.44
N ASP A 128 -22.36 -30.45 -14.60
CA ASP A 128 -22.99 -29.73 -13.49
C ASP A 128 -23.18 -30.75 -12.37
N ARG A 129 -22.17 -30.87 -11.52
CA ARG A 129 -22.22 -31.62 -10.27
C ARG A 129 -23.31 -30.98 -9.43
N LYS A 130 -24.56 -31.35 -9.70
CA LYS A 130 -25.67 -31.17 -8.78
C LYS A 130 -25.35 -32.07 -7.61
N ASP A 131 -24.76 -31.45 -6.59
CA ASP A 131 -24.51 -32.07 -5.30
C ASP A 131 -25.77 -32.85 -4.87
N THR A 132 -25.66 -34.18 -4.82
CA THR A 132 -26.55 -35.05 -4.05
C THR A 132 -26.07 -35.10 -2.60
#